data_AF-A0A957ZGC2-F1
#
_entry.id   AF-A0A957ZGC2-F1
#
_cell.length_a   1.000
_cell.length_b   1.000
_cell.length_c   1.000
_cell.angle_alpha   90.00
_cell.angle_beta   90.00
_cell.angle_gamma   90.00
#
_symmetry.space_group_name_H-M   'P 1'
#
loop_
_entity.id
_entity.type
_entity.pdbx_description
1 polymer ?
#
loop_
_entity_poly.entity_id
_entity_poly.type
_entity_poly.pdbx_seq_one_letter_code
_entity_poly.pdbx_strand_id
1 'polypeptide(L)'
;MGASLLEQLNTSAEAVGALPVELTQRVVDFLVRWEAHADALACLDAAARAGQPPLPALHAAALHGLGHAAAAIDLLERSLAQGAGLPVRLTLVELLLAAEAPERATHYLDDLLNRAAGLSRAWYLAVLVHLARGDFPAPQSALDRLVALAPESRYAS
;
A
#
# COMPACT_ATOMS: atom_id res chain seq x y z
N MET A 1 15.34 20.33 -7.71
CA MET A 1 14.81 20.16 -6.34
C MET A 1 13.58 21.03 -6.24
N GLY A 2 12.39 20.42 -6.33
CA GLY A 2 11.15 21.15 -6.06
C GLY A 2 11.09 21.52 -4.57
N ALA A 3 10.46 22.65 -4.25
CA ALA A 3 10.21 23.03 -2.86
C ALA A 3 9.34 21.96 -2.19
N SER A 4 9.57 21.69 -0.89
CA SER A 4 8.75 20.75 -0.11
C SER A 4 7.28 21.13 -0.21
N LEU A 5 6.38 20.14 -0.37
CA LEU A 5 4.95 20.40 -0.40
C LEU A 5 4.46 20.87 0.99
N LEU A 6 5.08 20.39 2.07
CA LEU A 6 4.76 20.87 3.43
C LEU A 6 5.07 22.36 3.57
N GLU A 7 6.20 22.82 3.06
CA GLU A 7 6.57 24.25 3.05
C GLU A 7 5.55 25.07 2.25
N GLN A 8 5.14 24.59 1.08
CA GLN A 8 4.12 25.25 0.25
C GLN A 8 2.76 25.34 0.95
N LEU A 9 2.43 24.35 1.78
CA LEU A 9 1.23 24.32 2.61
C LEU A 9 1.39 25.05 3.95
N ASN A 10 2.52 25.73 4.16
CA ASN A 10 2.86 26.45 5.40
C ASN A 10 2.72 25.58 6.67
N THR A 11 3.23 24.35 6.58
CA THR A 11 3.24 23.36 7.67
C THR A 11 4.60 22.67 7.77
N SER A 12 4.77 21.75 8.73
CA SER A 12 6.00 20.97 8.89
C SER A 12 5.71 19.50 9.21
N ALA A 13 6.73 18.66 9.05
CA ALA A 13 6.66 17.24 9.41
C ALA A 13 6.34 17.05 10.91
N GLU A 14 6.93 17.89 11.78
CA GLU A 14 6.68 17.89 13.22
C GLU A 14 5.24 18.27 13.54
N ALA A 15 4.70 19.28 12.86
CA ALA A 15 3.32 19.70 13.05
C ALA A 15 2.34 18.58 12.65
N VAL A 16 2.62 17.89 11.53
CA VAL A 16 1.82 16.73 11.10
C VAL A 16 1.99 15.54 12.05
N GLY A 17 3.22 15.23 12.47
CA GLY A 17 3.52 14.13 13.39
C GLY A 17 2.96 14.32 14.81
N ALA A 18 2.58 15.54 15.18
CA ALA A 18 1.90 15.85 16.44
C ALA A 18 0.36 15.75 16.35
N LEU A 19 -0.21 15.57 15.17
CA LEU A 19 -1.66 15.39 15.00
C LEU A 19 -2.14 14.05 15.57
N PRO A 20 -3.45 13.90 15.87
CA PRO A 20 -4.04 12.59 16.11
C PRO A 20 -3.74 11.60 14.97
N VAL A 21 -3.55 10.33 15.30
CA VAL A 21 -3.07 9.29 14.37
C VAL A 21 -3.90 9.20 13.09
N GLU A 22 -5.23 9.34 13.19
CA GLU A 22 -6.12 9.29 12.04
C GLU A 22 -5.91 10.47 11.09
N LEU A 23 -5.58 11.65 11.62
CA LEU A 23 -5.27 12.84 10.82
C LEU A 23 -3.88 12.73 10.23
N THR A 24 -2.88 12.29 11.00
CA THR A 24 -1.53 11.97 10.48
C THR A 24 -1.63 11.02 9.30
N GLN A 25 -2.36 9.92 9.45
CA GLN A 25 -2.55 8.92 8.39
C GLN A 25 -3.16 9.53 7.13
N ARG A 26 -4.18 10.39 7.25
CA ARG A 26 -4.82 11.04 6.09
C ARG A 26 -3.90 12.03 5.38
N VAL A 27 -3.13 12.81 6.14
CA VAL A 27 -2.15 13.74 5.57
C VAL A 27 -1.05 12.97 4.84
N VAL A 28 -0.50 11.93 5.46
CA VAL A 28 0.53 11.10 4.84
C VAL A 28 0.00 10.38 3.59
N ASP A 29 -1.22 9.84 3.61
CA ASP A 29 -1.85 9.25 2.42
C ASP A 29 -1.97 10.28 1.27
N PHE A 30 -2.39 11.51 1.59
CA PHE A 30 -2.41 12.61 0.62
C PHE A 30 -1.02 12.90 0.04
N LEU A 31 0.02 13.02 0.88
CA LEU A 31 1.39 13.28 0.44
C LEU A 31 1.91 12.16 -0.47
N VAL A 32 1.66 10.89 -0.13
CA VAL A 32 2.03 9.74 -0.96
C VAL A 32 1.33 9.80 -2.32
N ARG A 33 0.03 10.12 -2.36
CA ARG A 33 -0.73 10.24 -3.61
C ARG A 33 -0.33 11.44 -4.47
N TRP A 34 0.24 12.47 -3.85
CA TRP A 34 0.79 13.64 -4.55
C TRP A 34 2.27 13.48 -4.91
N GLU A 35 2.83 12.27 -4.74
CA GLU A 35 4.23 11.95 -4.99
C GLU A 35 5.24 12.76 -4.14
N ALA A 36 4.77 13.38 -3.06
CA ALA A 36 5.58 14.07 -2.06
C ALA A 36 6.18 13.06 -1.05
N HIS A 37 6.87 12.04 -1.57
CA HIS A 37 7.29 10.87 -0.80
C HIS A 37 8.31 11.18 0.30
N ALA A 38 9.22 12.14 0.06
CA ALA A 38 10.18 12.58 1.07
C ALA A 38 9.48 13.28 2.26
N ASP A 39 8.49 14.14 1.98
CA ASP A 39 7.67 14.79 3.00
C ASP A 39 6.83 13.77 3.78
N ALA A 40 6.30 12.75 3.09
CA ALA A 40 5.55 11.67 3.70
C ALA A 40 6.41 10.89 4.72
N LEU A 41 7.64 10.52 4.36
CA LEU A 41 8.57 9.86 5.29
C LEU A 41 8.93 10.76 6.47
N ALA A 42 9.21 12.05 6.23
CA ALA A 42 9.52 12.98 7.30
C ALA A 42 8.36 13.08 8.33
N CYS A 43 7.11 13.13 7.86
CA CYS A 43 5.92 13.11 8.72
C CYS A 43 5.82 11.82 9.54
N LEU A 44 6.07 10.67 8.92
CA LEU A 44 6.02 9.36 9.58
C LEU A 44 7.11 9.23 10.66
N ASP A 45 8.32 9.71 10.37
CA ASP A 45 9.42 9.73 11.34
C ASP A 45 9.12 10.67 12.51
N ALA A 46 8.51 11.83 12.25
CA ALA A 46 8.06 12.74 13.29
C ALA A 46 6.97 12.12 14.18
N ALA A 47 5.99 11.44 13.57
CA ALA A 47 4.94 10.72 14.29
C ALA A 47 5.52 9.59 15.16
N ALA A 48 6.49 8.84 14.65
CA ALA A 48 7.19 7.80 15.41
C ALA A 48 7.94 8.38 16.62
N ARG A 49 8.63 9.53 16.45
CA ARG A 49 9.27 10.26 17.57
C ARG A 49 8.25 10.76 18.60
N ALA A 50 7.04 11.09 18.17
CA ALA A 50 5.93 11.46 19.05
C ALA A 50 5.24 10.25 19.72
N GLY A 51 5.71 9.02 19.47
CA GLY A 51 5.19 7.80 20.10
C GLY A 51 3.92 7.26 19.44
N GLN A 52 3.59 7.70 18.22
CA GLN A 52 2.45 7.16 17.49
C GLN A 52 2.71 5.72 17.03
N PRO A 53 1.65 4.89 16.89
CA PRO A 53 1.79 3.56 16.33
C PRO A 53 2.31 3.62 14.88
N PRO A 54 3.08 2.62 14.44
CA PRO A 54 3.63 2.61 13.08
C PRO A 54 2.54 2.47 12.02
N LEU A 55 2.74 3.14 10.89
CA LEU A 55 1.87 3.07 9.70
C LEU A 55 2.64 2.40 8.54
N PRO A 56 2.94 1.09 8.63
CA PRO A 56 3.90 0.42 7.74
C PRO A 56 3.48 0.45 6.25
N ALA A 57 2.19 0.37 5.94
CA ALA A 57 1.70 0.46 4.56
C ALA A 57 2.04 1.82 3.90
N LEU A 58 1.85 2.92 4.63
CA LEU A 58 2.18 4.26 4.14
C LEU A 58 3.70 4.48 4.08
N HIS A 59 4.44 3.95 5.06
CA HIS A 59 5.91 4.00 5.05
C HIS A 59 6.47 3.28 3.83
N ALA A 60 5.98 2.07 3.55
CA ALA A 60 6.42 1.30 2.37
C ALA A 60 6.04 2.00 1.05
N ALA A 61 4.84 2.58 0.95
CA ALA A 61 4.44 3.32 -0.23
C ALA A 61 5.34 4.54 -0.50
N ALA A 62 5.73 5.28 0.54
CA ALA A 62 6.66 6.39 0.42
C ALA A 62 8.09 5.93 0.05
N LEU A 63 8.60 4.85 0.67
CA LEU A 63 9.88 4.25 0.29
C LEU A 63 9.89 3.80 -1.18
N HIS A 64 8.83 3.15 -1.64
CA HIS A 64 8.72 2.70 -3.01
C HIS A 64 8.74 3.89 -4.00
N GLY A 65 7.99 4.96 -3.71
CA GLY A 65 7.98 6.18 -4.53
C GLY A 65 9.33 6.89 -4.62
N LEU A 66 10.23 6.67 -3.64
CA LEU A 66 11.63 7.13 -3.69
C LEU A 66 12.59 6.14 -4.38
N GLY A 67 12.08 5.04 -4.94
CA GLY A 67 12.88 4.01 -5.59
C GLY A 67 13.46 2.96 -4.63
N HIS A 68 13.10 2.97 -3.35
CA HIS A 68 13.57 2.03 -2.35
C HIS A 68 12.66 0.79 -2.23
N ALA A 69 12.36 0.15 -3.37
CA ALA A 69 11.38 -0.94 -3.45
C ALA A 69 11.73 -2.15 -2.56
N ALA A 70 13.01 -2.56 -2.52
CA ALA A 70 13.45 -3.67 -1.68
C ALA A 70 13.20 -3.40 -0.19
N ALA A 71 13.57 -2.21 0.29
CA ALA A 71 13.36 -1.81 1.68
C ALA A 71 11.87 -1.72 2.04
N ALA A 72 11.03 -1.28 1.10
CA ALA A 72 9.58 -1.24 1.27
C ALA A 72 8.99 -2.65 1.47
N ILE A 73 9.40 -3.62 0.63
CA ILE A 73 8.98 -5.02 0.73
C ILE A 73 9.43 -5.63 2.06
N ASP A 74 10.71 -5.48 2.42
CA ASP A 74 11.27 -6.02 3.67
C ASP A 74 10.58 -5.44 4.92
N LEU A 75 10.17 -4.18 4.87
CA LEU A 75 9.41 -3.53 5.93
C LEU A 75 8.01 -4.17 6.09
N LEU A 76 7.31 -4.42 4.99
CA LEU A 76 5.96 -5.00 5.02
C LEU A 76 6.00 -6.48 5.44
N GLU A 77 6.97 -7.25 4.96
CA GLU A 77 7.13 -8.67 5.35
C GLU A 77 7.39 -8.80 6.86
N ARG A 78 8.30 -7.98 7.42
CA ARG A 78 8.52 -7.92 8.87
C ARG A 78 7.28 -7.49 9.64
N SER A 79 6.52 -6.51 9.12
CA SER A 79 5.28 -6.06 9.74
C SER A 79 4.22 -7.17 9.75
N LEU A 80 4.10 -7.96 8.68
CA LEU A 80 3.20 -9.12 8.64
C LEU A 80 3.60 -10.21 9.61
N ALA A 81 4.91 -10.48 9.74
CA ALA A 81 5.42 -11.42 10.74
C ALA A 81 5.07 -11.01 12.18
N GLN A 82 4.85 -9.70 12.42
CA GLN A 82 4.42 -9.13 13.70
C GLN A 82 2.90 -8.99 13.82
N GLY A 83 2.12 -9.54 12.88
CA GLY A 83 0.66 -9.55 12.95
C GLY A 83 -0.03 -8.31 12.36
N ALA A 84 0.65 -7.54 11.50
CA ALA A 84 0.02 -6.40 10.83
C ALA A 84 -1.22 -6.82 10.00
N GLY A 85 -2.14 -5.89 9.80
CA GLY A 85 -3.47 -6.13 9.24
C GLY A 85 -3.56 -6.17 7.71
N LEU A 86 -4.79 -6.00 7.21
CA LEU A 86 -5.11 -6.04 5.78
C LEU A 86 -4.39 -4.98 4.90
N PRO A 87 -4.22 -3.71 5.33
CA PRO A 87 -3.55 -2.71 4.50
C PRO A 87 -2.12 -3.13 4.11
N VAL A 88 -1.37 -3.73 5.04
CA VAL A 88 0.00 -4.21 4.79
C VAL A 88 0.03 -5.32 3.74
N ARG A 89 -0.94 -6.24 3.76
CA ARG A 89 -1.04 -7.32 2.77
C ARG A 89 -1.33 -6.79 1.37
N LEU A 90 -2.30 -5.87 1.27
CA LEU A 90 -2.66 -5.23 0.00
C LEU A 90 -1.46 -4.52 -0.61
N THR A 91 -0.80 -3.66 0.18
CA THR A 91 0.38 -2.93 -0.29
C THR A 91 1.53 -3.87 -0.63
N LEU A 92 1.74 -4.97 0.11
CA LEU A 92 2.81 -5.93 -0.21
C LEU A 92 2.59 -6.61 -1.55
N VAL A 93 1.36 -7.09 -1.83
CA VAL A 93 1.04 -7.71 -3.12
C VAL A 93 1.23 -6.71 -4.27
N GLU A 94 0.81 -5.46 -4.10
CA GLU A 94 1.03 -4.38 -5.07
C GLU A 94 2.51 -4.13 -5.34
N LEU A 95 3.34 -4.05 -4.30
CA LEU A 95 4.78 -3.84 -4.45
C LEU A 95 5.49 -5.03 -5.11
N LEU A 96 5.07 -6.27 -4.81
CA LEU A 96 5.64 -7.46 -5.44
C LEU A 96 5.27 -7.55 -6.92
N LEU A 97 4.07 -7.12 -7.30
CA LEU A 97 3.68 -6.97 -8.71
C LEU A 97 4.54 -5.91 -9.41
N ALA A 98 4.71 -4.74 -8.80
CA ALA A 98 5.55 -3.67 -9.35
C ALA A 98 7.03 -4.06 -9.45
N ALA A 99 7.49 -4.98 -8.59
CA ALA A 99 8.84 -5.53 -8.60
C ALA A 99 9.00 -6.77 -9.52
N GLU A 100 8.01 -7.07 -10.37
CA GLU A 100 8.01 -8.21 -11.28
C GLU A 100 8.30 -9.56 -10.58
N ALA A 101 7.78 -9.74 -9.36
CA ALA A 101 7.93 -10.95 -8.55
C ALA A 101 6.59 -11.67 -8.32
N PRO A 102 5.90 -12.13 -9.38
CA PRO A 102 4.53 -12.64 -9.28
C PRO A 102 4.42 -13.98 -8.53
N GLU A 103 5.48 -14.78 -8.45
CA GLU A 103 5.53 -16.00 -7.63
C GLU A 103 5.44 -15.66 -6.14
N ARG A 104 6.19 -14.64 -5.70
CA ARG A 104 6.11 -14.13 -4.33
C ARG A 104 4.75 -13.47 -4.08
N ALA A 105 4.24 -12.70 -5.04
CA ALA A 105 2.93 -12.06 -4.92
C ALA A 105 1.81 -13.09 -4.69
N THR A 106 1.87 -14.24 -5.37
CA THR A 106 0.90 -15.34 -5.20
C THR A 106 0.85 -15.83 -3.75
N HIS A 107 2.02 -16.03 -3.11
CA HIS A 107 2.07 -16.50 -1.72
C HIS A 107 1.27 -15.61 -0.77
N TYR A 108 1.38 -14.29 -0.93
CA TYR A 108 0.66 -13.33 -0.09
C TYR A 108 -0.79 -13.09 -0.55
N LEU A 109 -1.08 -13.31 -1.83
CA LEU A 109 -2.42 -13.20 -2.38
C LEU A 109 -3.37 -14.23 -1.77
N ASP A 110 -2.93 -15.48 -1.60
CA ASP A 110 -3.77 -16.53 -1.03
C ASP A 110 -4.21 -16.19 0.41
N ASP A 111 -3.29 -15.72 1.25
CA ASP A 111 -3.62 -15.24 2.61
C ASP A 111 -4.52 -14.01 2.58
N LEU A 112 -4.32 -13.09 1.62
CA LEU A 112 -5.16 -11.91 1.43
C LEU A 112 -6.60 -12.30 1.07
N LEU A 113 -6.81 -13.19 0.09
CA LEU A 113 -8.13 -13.61 -0.35
C LEU A 113 -8.88 -14.37 0.76
N ASN A 114 -8.19 -15.20 1.53
CA ASN A 114 -8.78 -15.89 2.69
C ASN A 114 -9.33 -14.92 3.75
N ARG A 115 -8.68 -13.76 3.92
CA ARG A 115 -9.06 -12.76 4.95
C ARG A 115 -9.98 -11.67 4.44
N ALA A 116 -9.95 -11.39 3.14
CA ALA A 116 -10.62 -10.26 2.51
C ALA A 116 -11.39 -10.67 1.25
N ALA A 117 -12.02 -11.85 1.25
CA ALA A 117 -12.79 -12.36 0.11
C ALA A 117 -13.94 -11.44 -0.35
N GLY A 118 -14.38 -10.50 0.48
CA GLY A 118 -15.39 -9.50 0.12
C GLY A 118 -14.84 -8.18 -0.44
N LEU A 119 -13.52 -8.02 -0.52
CA LEU A 119 -12.89 -6.77 -0.94
C LEU A 119 -12.59 -6.81 -2.45
N SER A 120 -13.24 -5.95 -3.23
CA SER A 120 -13.02 -5.84 -4.68
C SER A 120 -11.55 -5.60 -5.04
N ARG A 121 -10.82 -4.78 -4.25
CA ARG A 121 -9.39 -4.53 -4.48
C ARG A 121 -8.55 -5.81 -4.36
N ALA A 122 -8.89 -6.75 -3.47
CA ALA A 122 -8.15 -8.00 -3.34
C ALA A 122 -8.30 -8.87 -4.60
N TRP A 123 -9.52 -8.95 -5.15
CA TRP A 123 -9.79 -9.69 -6.39
C TRP A 123 -9.19 -9.02 -7.63
N TYR A 124 -9.13 -7.68 -7.66
CA TYR A 124 -8.39 -6.97 -8.69
C TYR A 124 -6.90 -7.33 -8.68
N LEU A 125 -6.28 -7.37 -7.50
CA LEU A 125 -4.88 -7.83 -7.38
C LEU A 125 -4.73 -9.29 -7.78
N ALA A 126 -5.71 -10.15 -7.50
CA ALA A 126 -5.69 -11.54 -7.97
C ALA A 126 -5.61 -11.63 -9.50
N VAL A 127 -6.44 -10.86 -10.21
CA VAL A 127 -6.40 -10.76 -11.67
C VAL A 127 -4.98 -10.38 -12.14
N LEU A 128 -4.41 -9.32 -11.56
CA LEU A 128 -3.07 -8.85 -11.96
C LEU A 128 -1.97 -9.90 -11.70
N VAL A 129 -2.00 -10.57 -10.55
CA VAL A 129 -1.02 -11.64 -10.22
C VAL A 129 -1.13 -12.80 -11.20
N HIS A 130 -2.34 -13.28 -11.48
CA HIS A 130 -2.50 -14.40 -12.41
C HIS A 130 -2.08 -14.04 -13.84
N LEU A 131 -2.39 -12.82 -14.30
CA LEU A 131 -1.94 -12.32 -15.60
C LEU A 131 -0.40 -12.24 -15.66
N ALA A 132 0.25 -11.70 -14.62
CA ALA A 132 1.71 -11.61 -14.56
C ALA A 132 2.40 -12.98 -14.57
N ARG A 133 1.72 -14.04 -14.12
CA ARG A 133 2.20 -15.43 -14.19
C ARG A 133 1.96 -16.12 -15.53
N GLY A 134 1.14 -15.54 -16.40
CA GLY A 134 0.71 -16.19 -17.65
C GLY A 134 -0.24 -17.38 -17.45
N ASP A 135 -0.90 -17.47 -16.29
CA ASP A 135 -1.92 -18.49 -16.01
C ASP A 135 -3.26 -18.00 -16.54
N PHE A 136 -3.63 -18.30 -17.79
CA PHE A 136 -4.78 -17.65 -18.45
C PHE A 136 -6.20 -18.07 -17.97
N PRO A 137 -6.44 -19.26 -17.41
CA PRO A 137 -7.75 -19.62 -16.84
C PRO A 137 -8.08 -18.90 -15.52
N ALA A 138 -7.09 -18.68 -14.66
CA ALA A 138 -7.30 -18.11 -13.32
C ALA A 138 -7.76 -16.62 -13.29
N PRO A 139 -7.27 -15.71 -14.16
CA PRO A 139 -7.67 -14.32 -14.23
C PRO A 139 -9.15 -14.17 -14.55
N GLN A 140 -9.71 -15.01 -15.43
CA GLN A 140 -11.13 -14.95 -15.78
C GLN A 140 -11.99 -15.25 -14.56
N SER A 141 -11.68 -16.30 -13.80
CA SER A 141 -12.39 -16.64 -12.57
C SER A 141 -12.31 -15.52 -11.52
N ALA A 142 -11.12 -14.92 -11.35
CA ALA A 142 -10.94 -13.78 -10.46
C ALA A 142 -11.73 -12.54 -10.91
N LEU A 143 -11.80 -12.29 -12.22
CA LEU A 143 -12.56 -11.19 -12.81
C LEU A 143 -14.07 -11.40 -12.65
N ASP A 144 -14.57 -12.61 -12.91
CA ASP A 144 -15.99 -12.95 -12.69
C ASP A 144 -16.38 -12.70 -11.23
N ARG A 145 -15.49 -13.05 -10.30
CA ARG A 145 -15.69 -12.79 -8.87
C ARG A 145 -15.67 -11.30 -8.53
N LEU A 146 -14.78 -10.53 -9.14
CA LEU A 146 -14.70 -9.08 -8.98
C LEU A 146 -15.98 -8.38 -9.45
N VAL A 147 -16.47 -8.72 -10.64
CA VAL A 147 -17.71 -8.19 -11.22
C VAL A 147 -18.91 -8.55 -10.35
N ALA A 148 -18.97 -9.79 -9.84
CA ALA A 148 -20.05 -10.23 -8.97
C ALA A 148 -20.07 -9.47 -7.62
N LEU A 149 -18.91 -9.11 -7.08
CA LEU A 149 -18.81 -8.39 -5.80
C LEU A 149 -19.13 -6.90 -5.92
N ALA A 150 -18.72 -6.28 -7.01
CA ALA A 150 -18.91 -4.84 -7.20
C ALA A 150 -19.03 -4.53 -8.70
N PRO A 151 -20.24 -4.67 -9.27
CA PRO A 151 -20.45 -4.46 -10.70
C PRO A 151 -20.19 -3.02 -11.15
N GLU A 152 -20.30 -2.04 -10.25
CA GLU A 152 -19.96 -0.63 -10.50
C GLU A 152 -18.55 -0.26 -9.99
N SER A 153 -17.72 -1.23 -9.64
CA SER A 153 -16.37 -0.93 -9.18
C SER A 153 -15.53 -0.35 -10.32
N ARG A 154 -14.73 0.67 -10.01
CA ARG A 154 -13.66 1.16 -10.91
C ARG A 154 -12.63 0.09 -11.31
N TYR A 155 -12.62 -1.04 -10.61
CA TYR A 155 -11.73 -2.17 -10.91
C TYR A 155 -12.38 -3.19 -11.87
N ALA A 156 -13.69 -3.09 -12.13
CA ALA A 156 -14.48 -3.99 -12.96
C ALA A 156 -14.80 -3.41 -14.36
N SER A 157 -14.47 -2.15 -14.59
CA SER A 157 -14.62 -1.38 -15.86
C SER A 157 -13.28 -1.17 -16.53
#